data_AF-A0AAV0RQ89-F1
#
_entry.id   AF-A0AAV0RQ89-F1
#
_cell.length_a   1.000
_cell.length_b   1.000
_cell.length_c   1.000
_cell.angle_alpha   90.00
_cell.angle_beta   90.00
_cell.angle_gamma   90.00
#
_symmetry.space_group_name_H-M   'P 1'
#
loop_
_entity.id
_entity.type
_entity.pdbx_description
1 polymer ?
#
loop_
_entity_poly.entity_id
_entity_poly.type
_entity_poly.pdbx_seq_one_letter_code
_entity_poly.pdbx_strand_id
1 'polypeptide(L)'
;MVTSSEPTNPLEIQLTEWGLANFHQHFDVTWGHHRAQIKDGGQLLTLSLEKDSGAGFQSKNQYLFGRIDMQIKLVAGNSAGTVTTFYVSHHDAC
;
A
#
# COMPACT_ATOMS: atom_id res chain seq x y z
N MET A 1 -1.28 5.23 -3.21
CA MET A 1 -2.73 5.50 -3.34
C MET A 1 -3.30 4.60 -4.43
N VAL A 2 -4.50 4.07 -4.20
CA VAL A 2 -5.22 3.16 -5.12
C VAL A 2 -6.65 3.69 -5.34
N THR A 3 -7.09 3.91 -6.59
CA THR A 3 -8.44 4.43 -6.94
C THR A 3 -8.97 3.83 -8.26
N SER A 4 -10.25 3.44 -8.38
CA SER A 4 -10.89 2.83 -9.58
C SER A 4 -12.41 2.96 -9.55
N SER A 5 -13.03 2.79 -10.72
CA SER A 5 -14.48 2.82 -10.95
C SER A 5 -15.20 1.48 -10.74
N GLU A 6 -14.48 0.35 -10.63
CA GLU A 6 -15.04 -1.00 -10.46
C GLU A 6 -14.46 -1.69 -9.21
N PRO A 7 -15.22 -2.53 -8.48
CA PRO A 7 -14.69 -3.30 -7.36
C PRO A 7 -13.76 -4.41 -7.89
N THR A 8 -12.49 -4.36 -7.52
CA THR A 8 -11.46 -5.27 -8.04
C THR A 8 -10.94 -6.21 -6.96
N ASN A 9 -10.30 -7.32 -7.36
CA ASN A 9 -9.55 -8.15 -6.41
C ASN A 9 -8.50 -7.29 -5.65
N PRO A 10 -8.11 -7.68 -4.42
CA PRO A 10 -7.13 -6.91 -3.65
C PRO A 10 -5.75 -6.94 -4.30
N LEU A 11 -5.05 -5.81 -4.24
CA LEU A 11 -3.62 -5.71 -4.50
C LEU A 11 -2.85 -6.32 -3.33
N GLU A 12 -1.77 -7.03 -3.62
CA GLU A 12 -0.89 -7.63 -2.61
C GLU A 12 0.48 -6.94 -2.64
N ILE A 13 0.94 -6.46 -1.48
CA ILE A 13 2.22 -5.78 -1.32
C ILE A 13 3.01 -6.50 -0.23
N GLN A 14 4.24 -6.87 -0.52
CA GLN A 14 5.15 -7.57 0.38
C GLN A 14 6.48 -6.81 0.47
N LEU A 15 7.12 -6.84 1.63
CA LEU A 15 8.49 -6.35 1.78
C LEU A 15 9.46 -7.43 1.29
N THR A 16 10.55 -7.05 0.61
CA THR A 16 11.52 -8.03 0.12
C THR A 16 12.34 -8.65 1.26
N GLU A 17 12.69 -9.94 1.15
CA GLU A 17 13.22 -10.80 2.22
C GLU A 17 14.64 -10.47 2.76
N TRP A 18 15.18 -9.28 2.56
CA TRP A 18 16.52 -8.91 3.04
C TRP A 18 16.57 -8.61 4.56
N GLY A 19 15.44 -8.78 5.25
CA GLY A 19 15.30 -8.71 6.70
C GLY A 19 13.87 -9.09 7.10
N LEU A 20 13.65 -9.36 8.39
CA LEU A 20 12.33 -9.62 9.03
C LEU A 20 11.43 -8.36 9.02
N ALA A 21 11.39 -7.64 7.91
CA ALA A 21 10.74 -6.36 7.79
C ALA A 21 9.23 -6.56 7.88
N ASN A 22 8.61 -5.84 8.82
CA ASN A 22 7.22 -6.02 9.17
C ASN A 22 6.45 -4.71 8.93
N PHE A 23 5.32 -4.78 8.23
CA PHE A 23 4.49 -3.61 7.94
C PHE A 23 4.04 -2.90 9.22
N HIS A 24 3.73 -3.61 10.31
CA HIS A 24 3.36 -2.99 11.58
C HIS A 24 4.49 -2.15 12.21
N GLN A 25 5.75 -2.47 11.91
CA GLN A 25 6.90 -1.76 12.48
C GLN A 25 7.24 -0.50 11.68
N HIS A 26 7.02 -0.50 10.36
CA HIS A 26 7.53 0.55 9.48
C HIS A 26 6.46 1.43 8.85
N PHE A 27 5.21 0.96 8.75
CA PHE A 27 4.14 1.64 8.03
C PHE A 27 2.86 1.73 8.86
N ASP A 28 2.09 2.78 8.61
CA ASP A 28 0.73 2.93 9.10
C ASP A 28 -0.24 3.01 7.92
N VAL A 29 -1.41 2.39 8.09
CA VAL A 29 -2.53 2.55 7.18
C VAL A 29 -3.14 3.93 7.41
N THR A 30 -3.13 4.79 6.40
CA THR A 30 -3.61 6.18 6.51
C THR A 30 -5.11 6.29 6.26
N TRP A 31 -5.63 5.53 5.29
CA TRP A 31 -7.05 5.48 4.98
C TRP A 31 -7.41 4.17 4.28
N GLY A 32 -8.70 3.85 4.25
CA GLY A 32 -9.23 2.68 3.56
C GLY A 32 -9.93 1.68 4.46
N HIS A 33 -9.96 1.85 5.79
CA HIS A 33 -10.63 0.96 6.74
C HIS A 33 -10.38 -0.53 6.43
N HIS A 34 -11.42 -1.31 6.12
CA HIS A 34 -11.30 -2.74 5.79
C HIS A 34 -10.62 -3.01 4.44
N ARG A 35 -10.37 -1.99 3.63
CA ARG A 35 -9.72 -2.07 2.32
C ARG A 35 -8.21 -1.98 2.40
N ALA A 36 -7.64 -1.57 3.54
CA ALA A 36 -6.21 -1.66 3.79
C ALA A 36 -5.97 -2.56 5.01
N GLN A 37 -5.45 -3.77 4.77
CA GLN A 37 -5.23 -4.74 5.83
C GLN A 37 -3.80 -5.26 5.80
N ILE A 38 -3.17 -5.26 6.98
CA ILE A 38 -1.93 -5.96 7.20
C ILE A 38 -2.28 -7.38 7.68
N LYS A 39 -1.78 -8.39 6.96
CA LYS A 39 -2.03 -9.82 7.15
C LYS A 39 -0.70 -10.55 7.37
N ASP A 40 -0.80 -11.85 7.63
CA ASP A 40 0.34 -12.76 7.81
C ASP A 40 1.33 -12.26 8.87
N GLY A 41 0.80 -11.76 9.99
CA GLY A 41 1.60 -11.25 11.10
C GLY A 41 2.42 -9.99 10.77
N GLY A 42 2.13 -9.30 9.67
CA GLY A 42 2.86 -8.11 9.24
C GLY A 42 3.66 -8.26 7.95
N GLN A 43 3.59 -9.42 7.28
CA GLN A 43 4.38 -9.69 6.07
C GLN A 43 3.68 -9.28 4.77
N LEU A 44 2.35 -9.17 4.81
CA LEU A 44 1.52 -8.87 3.64
C LEU A 44 0.62 -7.68 3.90
N LEU A 45 0.68 -6.67 3.04
CA LEU A 45 -0.27 -5.57 3.02
C LEU A 45 -1.19 -5.75 1.82
N THR A 46 -2.51 -5.83 2.06
CA THR A 46 -3.51 -5.89 1.00
C THR A 46 -4.24 -4.57 0.87
N LEU A 47 -4.29 -4.03 -0.35
CA LEU A 47 -5.06 -2.84 -0.69
C LEU A 47 -6.19 -3.22 -1.65
N SER A 48 -7.42 -3.15 -1.18
CA SER A 48 -8.62 -3.32 -1.98
C SER A 48 -9.17 -1.97 -2.40
N LEU A 49 -10.01 -2.02 -3.42
CA LEU A 49 -10.55 -0.84 -4.04
C LEU A 49 -12.01 -1.06 -4.36
N GLU A 50 -12.83 -0.12 -3.92
CA GLU A 50 -14.26 -0.10 -4.16
C GLU A 50 -14.61 1.24 -4.83
N LYS A 51 -15.75 1.27 -5.53
CA LYS A 51 -16.18 2.38 -6.39
C LYS A 51 -16.27 3.74 -5.67
N ASP A 52 -16.48 3.71 -4.36
CA ASP A 52 -16.72 4.86 -3.49
C ASP A 52 -15.44 5.38 -2.81
N SER A 53 -14.39 4.56 -2.64
CA SER A 53 -13.15 5.00 -2.00
C SER A 53 -11.98 4.01 -2.16
N GLY A 54 -10.78 4.58 -2.16
CA GLY A 54 -9.50 3.88 -2.23
C GLY A 54 -8.90 3.49 -0.88
N ALA A 55 -7.61 3.15 -0.93
CA ALA A 55 -6.81 2.75 0.24
C ALA A 55 -5.38 3.30 0.15
N GLY A 56 -4.75 3.51 1.31
CA GLY A 56 -3.44 4.15 1.43
C GLY A 56 -2.68 3.77 2.69
N PHE A 57 -1.36 3.86 2.62
CA PHE A 57 -0.43 3.65 3.72
C PHE A 57 0.74 4.62 3.59
N GLN A 58 1.40 4.91 4.70
CA GLN A 58 2.57 5.79 4.77
C GLN A 58 3.63 5.22 5.72
N SER A 59 4.88 5.62 5.55
CA SER A 59 5.94 5.27 6.49
C SER A 59 5.75 6.01 7.81
N LYS A 60 6.06 5.34 8.92
CA LYS A 60 6.03 5.94 10.27
C LYS A 60 7.08 7.02 10.45
N ASN A 61 8.23 6.82 9.82
CA ASN A 61 9.38 7.71 9.89
C ASN A 61 9.59 8.38 8.54
N GLN A 62 10.21 9.56 8.61
CA GLN A 62 10.77 10.25 7.45
C GLN A 62 12.22 9.82 7.26
N TYR A 63 12.65 9.75 6.00
CA TYR A 63 13.98 9.28 5.64
C TYR A 63 14.62 10.27 4.67
N LEU A 64 15.82 10.75 5.01
CA LEU A 64 16.62 11.60 4.12
C LEU A 64 17.38 10.78 3.07
N PHE A 65 17.84 9.59 3.46
CA PHE A 65 18.48 8.60 2.60
C PHE A 65 17.96 7.22 2.98
N GLY A 66 17.78 6.35 1.99
CA GLY A 66 17.32 4.99 2.23
C GLY A 66 17.10 4.24 0.93
N ARG A 67 17.03 2.92 1.04
CA ARG A 67 16.58 2.04 -0.02
C ARG A 67 15.28 1.41 0.43
N ILE A 68 14.26 1.48 -0.43
CA ILE A 68 12.95 0.88 -0.14
C ILE A 68 12.67 -0.13 -1.23
N ASP A 69 12.70 -1.40 -0.85
CA ASP A 69 12.41 -2.52 -1.73
C ASP A 69 11.04 -3.11 -1.37
N MET A 70 10.13 -3.13 -2.34
CA MET A 70 8.78 -3.71 -2.19
C MET A 70 8.45 -4.59 -3.38
N GLN A 71 7.79 -5.70 -3.10
CA GLN A 71 7.18 -6.56 -4.10
C GLN A 71 5.69 -6.21 -4.18
N ILE A 72 5.24 -5.76 -5.36
CA ILE A 72 3.86 -5.36 -5.60
C ILE A 72 3.26 -6.30 -6.64
N LYS A 73 2.13 -6.90 -6.29
CA LYS A 73 1.32 -7.71 -7.20
C LYS A 73 0.03 -6.96 -7.50
N LEU A 74 -0.11 -6.59 -8.77
CA LEU A 74 -1.26 -5.86 -9.28
C LEU A 74 -2.49 -6.76 -9.43
N VAL A 75 -3.66 -6.13 -9.50
CA VAL A 75 -4.92 -6.85 -9.64
C VAL A 75 -4.98 -7.54 -10.99
N ALA A 76 -5.42 -8.80 -11.01
CA ALA A 76 -5.72 -9.50 -12.25
C ALA A 76 -7.10 -9.07 -12.79
N GLY A 77 -7.20 -8.83 -14.11
CA GLY A 77 -8.46 -8.51 -14.79
C GLY A 77 -8.55 -7.07 -15.29
N ASN A 78 -9.77 -6.55 -15.44
CA ASN A 78 -10.02 -5.18 -15.88
C ASN A 78 -9.56 -4.18 -14.80
N SER A 79 -8.59 -3.34 -15.15
CA SER A 79 -8.04 -2.28 -14.30
C SER A 79 -8.15 -0.91 -14.97
N ALA A 80 -9.07 -0.74 -15.93
CA ALA A 80 -9.27 0.52 -16.62
C ALA A 80 -9.59 1.63 -15.60
N GLY A 81 -8.82 2.72 -15.64
CA GLY A 81 -8.95 3.84 -14.70
C GLY A 81 -8.39 3.57 -13.30
N THR A 82 -7.78 2.40 -13.05
CA THR A 82 -7.11 2.12 -11.79
C THR A 82 -5.69 2.65 -11.79
N VAL A 83 -5.35 3.44 -10.76
CA VAL A 83 -3.97 3.91 -10.55
C VAL A 83 -3.45 3.35 -9.23
N THR A 84 -2.33 2.64 -9.27
CA THR A 84 -1.57 2.21 -8.09
C THR A 84 -0.28 3.02 -8.02
N THR A 85 -0.11 3.78 -6.94
CA THR A 85 1.07 4.61 -6.73
C THR A 85 1.87 4.18 -5.49
N PHE A 86 3.18 4.07 -5.68
CA PHE A 86 4.19 3.97 -4.64
C PHE A 86 5.22 5.08 -4.89
N TYR A 87 5.35 6.02 -3.96
CA TYR A 87 6.17 7.22 -4.12
C TYR A 87 6.73 7.69 -2.78
N VAL A 88 7.79 8.50 -2.85
CA VAL A 88 8.36 9.24 -1.71
C VAL A 88 7.98 10.70 -1.87
N SER A 89 7.43 11.30 -0.81
CA SER A 89 7.10 12.72 -0.77
C SER A 89 7.57 13.33 0.54
N HIS A 90 8.13 14.53 0.45
CA HIS A 90 8.41 15.38 1.59
C HIS A 90 7.30 16.43 1.60
N HIS A 91 6.32 16.26 2.47
CA HIS A 91 5.26 17.25 2.65
C HIS A 91 5.08 17.46 4.15
N ASP A 92 5.47 18.63 4.63
CA ASP A 92 4.91 19.16 5.86
C ASP A 92 3.44 19.44 5.55
N ALA A 93 2.52 18.87 6.32
CA ALA A 93 1.10 19.15 6.16
C ALA A 93 0.89 20.68 6.28
N CYS A 94 0.48 21.31 5.19
CA CYS A 94 0.12 22.72 5.20
C CYS A 94 -1.28 22.92 5.80
#